data_AF-J1S5M9-F1
#
_entry.id   AF-J1S5M9-F1
#
_cell.length_a   1.000
_cell.length_b   1.000
_cell.length_c   1.000
_cell.angle_alpha   90.00
_cell.angle_beta   90.00
_cell.angle_gamma   90.00
#
_symmetry.space_group_name_H-M   'P 1'
#
loop_
_entity.id
_entity.type
_entity.pdbx_description
1 polymer ?
#
loop_
_entity_poly.entity_id
_entity_poly.type
_entity_poly.pdbx_seq_one_letter_code
_entity_poly.pdbx_strand_id
1 'polypeptide(L)'
;MTYTISPENKQLELDIQKDINECLDNFESFCFDAGAGAGKTYALQKSIEHILKTEGENLKLRNQKILCITYTNAAKDEILSRLGKNSSVVVSTIHEFLWGFISIQQELLTREHKNKIIDELHLIQQKIDDSPLSSSLDQSEFQKNICDEGFLKIFYNTPSSPAKDFKEKIISYSKYFEQYLSSVEKFSSLVKNVNKKCKFEITLKEIEEKNHKRLFITQFKTEISLKVMSLAMIRYYDIVKISLLVRIY
;
A
#
# COMPACT_ATOMS: atom_id res chain seq x y z
N MET A 1 -11.84 30.40 22.72
CA MET A 1 -12.61 31.36 21.92
C MET A 1 -13.70 30.59 21.20
N THR A 2 -14.96 30.78 21.60
CA THR A 2 -16.12 30.24 20.87
C THR A 2 -16.38 31.14 19.68
N TYR A 3 -16.01 30.70 18.48
CA TYR A 3 -16.35 31.39 17.24
C TYR A 3 -17.86 31.29 17.03
N THR A 4 -18.55 32.41 17.12
CA THR A 4 -20.00 32.49 16.84
C THR A 4 -20.18 32.63 15.34
N ILE A 5 -20.76 31.60 14.71
CA ILE A 5 -21.12 31.62 13.27
C ILE A 5 -22.16 32.73 13.05
N SER A 6 -21.99 33.55 12.02
CA SER A 6 -22.97 34.60 11.70
C SER A 6 -24.32 33.98 11.31
N PRO A 7 -25.45 34.63 11.60
CA PRO A 7 -26.78 34.13 11.22
C PRO A 7 -26.91 33.83 9.73
N GLU A 8 -26.29 34.64 8.87
CA GLU A 8 -26.32 34.51 7.42
C GLU A 8 -25.59 33.25 6.96
N ASN A 9 -24.38 33.00 7.48
CA ASN A 9 -23.62 31.79 7.16
C ASN A 9 -24.33 30.53 7.65
N LYS A 10 -25.00 30.61 8.81
CA LYS A 10 -25.81 29.51 9.32
C LYS A 10 -27.00 29.21 8.41
N GLN A 11 -27.67 30.24 7.89
CA GLN A 11 -28.78 30.06 6.95
C GLN A 11 -28.29 29.46 5.63
N LEU A 12 -27.18 29.96 5.09
CA LEU A 12 -26.59 29.43 3.86
C LEU A 12 -26.22 27.94 4.01
N GLU A 13 -25.64 27.54 5.15
CA GLU A 13 -25.32 26.15 5.43
C GLU A 13 -26.57 25.26 5.49
N LEU A 14 -27.68 25.76 6.04
CA LEU A 14 -28.96 25.05 6.07
C LEU A 14 -29.56 24.89 4.68
N ASP A 15 -29.51 25.94 3.85
CA ASP A 15 -30.04 25.92 2.48
C ASP A 15 -29.24 24.93 1.62
N ILE A 16 -27.91 24.96 1.68
CA ILE A 16 -27.05 23.98 0.98
C ILE A 16 -27.33 22.55 1.45
N GLN A 17 -27.49 22.33 2.76
CA GLN A 17 -27.79 21.00 3.28
C GLN A 17 -29.16 20.51 2.80
N LYS A 18 -30.13 21.42 2.64
CA LYS A 18 -31.44 21.09 2.09
C LYS A 18 -31.33 20.63 0.65
N ASP A 19 -30.61 21.36 -0.20
CA ASP A 19 -30.36 20.98 -1.59
C ASP A 19 -29.69 19.61 -1.70
N ILE A 20 -28.68 19.37 -0.85
CA ILE A 20 -28.02 18.06 -0.75
C ILE A 20 -29.03 16.96 -0.37
N ASN A 21 -29.88 17.21 0.62
CA ASN A 21 -30.88 16.22 1.06
C ASN A 21 -31.92 15.94 -0.02
N GLU A 22 -32.35 16.96 -0.78
CA GLU A 22 -33.26 16.78 -1.93
C GLU A 22 -32.62 15.89 -3.01
N CYS A 23 -31.34 16.10 -3.33
CA CYS A 23 -30.61 15.20 -4.24
C CYS A 23 -30.55 13.77 -3.69
N LEU A 24 -30.30 13.59 -2.38
CA LEU A 24 -30.22 12.27 -1.75
C LEU A 24 -31.57 11.54 -1.79
N ASP A 25 -32.66 12.24 -1.49
CA ASP A 25 -34.02 11.69 -1.48
C ASP A 25 -34.47 11.30 -2.90
N ASN A 26 -34.06 12.06 -3.91
CA ASN A 26 -34.31 11.76 -5.33
C ASN A 26 -33.32 10.74 -5.92
N PHE A 27 -32.35 10.26 -5.14
CA PHE A 27 -31.30 9.34 -5.59
C PHE A 27 -30.44 9.91 -6.74
N GLU A 28 -30.21 11.23 -6.71
CA GLU A 28 -29.44 11.98 -7.69
C GLU A 28 -27.99 12.15 -7.26
N SER A 29 -27.07 12.12 -8.23
CA SER A 29 -25.66 12.36 -7.98
C SER A 29 -25.36 13.86 -7.94
N PHE A 30 -24.56 14.29 -6.97
CA PHE A 30 -24.16 15.69 -6.81
C PHE A 30 -22.67 15.81 -6.48
N CYS A 31 -22.12 17.01 -6.67
CA CYS A 31 -20.76 17.38 -6.27
C CYS A 31 -20.83 18.59 -5.36
N PHE A 32 -20.26 18.49 -4.16
CA PHE A 32 -20.18 19.62 -3.24
C PHE A 32 -18.81 20.28 -3.35
N ASP A 33 -18.71 21.29 -4.23
CA ASP A 33 -17.50 22.10 -4.39
C ASP A 33 -17.54 23.28 -3.41
N ALA A 34 -16.59 23.30 -2.47
CA ALA A 34 -16.57 24.31 -1.42
C ALA A 34 -15.14 24.61 -0.94
N GLY A 35 -14.90 25.86 -0.56
CA GLY A 35 -13.62 26.33 -0.04
C GLY A 35 -13.18 25.67 1.27
N ALA A 36 -11.96 25.97 1.69
CA ALA A 36 -11.48 25.56 3.01
C ALA A 36 -12.37 26.16 4.11
N GLY A 37 -12.69 25.37 5.14
CA GLY A 37 -13.54 25.82 6.25
C GLY A 37 -15.04 25.93 5.94
N ALA A 38 -15.49 25.65 4.71
CA ALA A 38 -16.91 25.75 4.31
C ALA A 38 -17.82 24.61 4.84
N GLY A 39 -17.38 23.87 5.87
CA GLY A 39 -18.22 22.84 6.49
C GLY A 39 -18.34 21.50 5.73
N LYS A 40 -17.52 21.22 4.72
CA LYS A 40 -17.58 19.96 3.92
C LYS A 40 -17.73 18.69 4.75
N THR A 41 -16.89 18.51 5.77
CA THR A 41 -16.94 17.32 6.65
C THR A 41 -18.24 17.27 7.45
N TYR A 42 -18.77 18.42 7.86
CA TYR A 42 -20.04 18.49 8.59
C TYR A 42 -21.24 18.20 7.66
N ALA A 43 -21.26 18.76 6.45
CA ALA A 43 -22.29 18.46 5.45
C ALA A 43 -22.31 16.96 5.11
N LEU A 44 -21.15 16.35 4.88
CA LEU A 44 -21.04 14.90 4.65
C LEU A 44 -21.61 14.08 5.82
N GLN A 45 -21.29 14.46 7.07
CA GLN A 45 -21.87 13.81 8.24
C GLN A 45 -23.40 13.93 8.24
N LYS A 46 -23.93 15.14 8.00
CA LYS A 46 -25.38 15.40 7.97
C LYS A 46 -26.10 14.66 6.86
N SER A 47 -25.48 14.54 5.69
CA SER A 47 -25.97 13.69 4.60
C SER A 47 -26.09 12.23 5.01
N ILE A 48 -25.07 11.67 5.67
CA ILE A 48 -25.11 10.27 6.15
C ILE A 48 -26.20 10.10 7.21
N GLU A 49 -26.30 11.03 8.17
CA GLU A 49 -27.37 11.03 9.18
C GLU A 49 -28.77 11.10 8.56
N HIS A 50 -28.94 11.91 7.51
CA HIS A 50 -30.19 12.03 6.75
C HIS A 50 -30.57 10.71 6.10
N ILE A 51 -29.67 10.08 5.33
CA ILE A 51 -29.91 8.78 4.68
C ILE A 51 -30.23 7.69 5.72
N LEU A 52 -29.52 7.65 6.84
CA LEU A 52 -29.79 6.69 7.90
C LEU A 52 -31.17 6.89 8.53
N LYS A 53 -31.64 8.14 8.62
CA LYS A 53 -32.96 8.47 9.15
C LYS A 53 -34.08 8.15 8.17
N THR A 54 -33.90 8.40 6.88
CA THR A 54 -34.94 8.22 5.85
C THR A 54 -34.97 6.80 5.30
N GLU A 55 -33.80 6.21 5.01
CA GLU A 55 -33.66 4.93 4.30
C GLU A 55 -33.00 3.82 5.14
N GLY A 56 -32.65 4.08 6.40
CA GLY A 56 -31.88 3.16 7.23
C GLY A 56 -32.48 1.75 7.37
N GLU A 57 -33.80 1.65 7.53
CA GLU A 57 -34.49 0.35 7.62
C GLU A 57 -34.55 -0.36 6.27
N ASN A 58 -34.78 0.36 5.17
CA ASN A 58 -34.75 -0.19 3.82
C ASN A 58 -33.36 -0.74 3.48
N LEU A 59 -32.30 -0.01 3.82
CA LEU A 59 -30.91 -0.45 3.64
C LEU A 59 -30.65 -1.75 4.38
N LYS A 60 -31.08 -1.87 5.65
CA LYS A 60 -30.93 -3.11 6.43
C LYS A 60 -31.68 -4.28 5.79
N LEU A 61 -32.94 -4.08 5.41
CA LEU A 61 -33.77 -5.12 4.77
C LEU A 61 -33.17 -5.62 3.46
N ARG A 62 -32.53 -4.73 2.69
CA ARG A 62 -31.87 -5.05 1.41
C ARG A 62 -30.41 -5.47 1.57
N ASN A 63 -29.90 -5.56 2.80
CA ASN A 63 -28.49 -5.81 3.10
C ASN A 63 -27.53 -4.84 2.37
N GLN A 64 -27.96 -3.59 2.24
CA GLN A 64 -27.19 -2.49 1.66
C GLN A 64 -26.55 -1.64 2.75
N LYS A 65 -25.45 -0.97 2.41
CA LYS A 65 -24.71 -0.08 3.31
C LYS A 65 -24.34 1.21 2.61
N ILE A 66 -24.21 2.28 3.37
CA ILE A 66 -23.67 3.56 2.91
C ILE A 66 -22.14 3.41 2.85
N LEU A 67 -21.55 3.65 1.69
CA LEU A 67 -20.10 3.63 1.49
C LEU A 67 -19.57 5.07 1.46
N CYS A 68 -18.68 5.40 2.40
CA CYS A 68 -17.96 6.66 2.46
C CYS A 68 -16.46 6.40 2.23
N ILE A 69 -15.92 6.97 1.15
CA ILE A 69 -14.51 6.82 0.77
C ILE A 69 -13.77 8.12 1.03
N THR A 70 -12.61 8.02 1.67
CA THR A 70 -11.68 9.13 1.93
C THR A 70 -10.30 8.85 1.34
N TYR A 71 -9.48 9.89 1.21
CA TYR A 71 -8.09 9.74 0.76
C TYR A 71 -7.11 9.40 1.89
N THR A 72 -7.37 9.86 3.11
CA THR A 72 -6.44 9.75 4.24
C THR A 72 -7.08 9.02 5.42
N ASN A 73 -6.26 8.34 6.22
CA ASN A 73 -6.71 7.72 7.46
C ASN A 73 -7.23 8.77 8.46
N ALA A 74 -6.60 9.96 8.52
CA ALA A 74 -7.07 11.04 9.39
C ALA A 74 -8.51 11.46 9.09
N ALA A 75 -8.87 11.62 7.80
CA ALA A 75 -10.24 11.96 7.41
C ALA A 75 -11.24 10.83 7.70
N LYS A 76 -10.84 9.57 7.45
CA LYS A 76 -11.63 8.39 7.81
C LYS A 76 -11.93 8.38 9.31
N ASP A 77 -10.90 8.55 10.14
CA ASP A 77 -11.00 8.49 11.60
C ASP A 77 -11.83 9.68 12.14
N GLU A 78 -11.68 10.86 11.55
CA GLU A 78 -12.51 12.03 11.86
C GLU A 78 -13.99 11.73 11.60
N ILE A 79 -14.35 11.20 10.43
CA ILE A 79 -15.74 10.86 10.09
C ILE A 79 -16.28 9.77 11.02
N LEU A 80 -15.50 8.71 11.27
CA LEU A 80 -15.88 7.63 12.20
C LEU A 80 -16.11 8.15 13.62
N SER A 81 -15.27 9.06 14.10
CA SER A 81 -15.41 9.64 15.44
C SER A 81 -16.71 10.43 15.60
N ARG A 82 -17.17 11.09 14.53
CA ARG A 82 -18.39 11.90 14.50
C ARG A 82 -19.66 11.05 14.34
N LEU A 83 -19.63 10.04 13.48
CA LEU A 83 -20.78 9.15 13.22
C LEU A 83 -21.01 8.11 14.32
N GLY A 84 -19.96 7.78 15.08
CA GLY A 84 -20.00 6.69 16.05
C GLY A 84 -20.07 5.30 15.39
N LYS A 85 -20.32 4.26 16.19
CA LYS A 85 -20.42 2.89 15.69
C LYS A 85 -21.78 2.65 15.04
N ASN A 86 -21.81 2.57 13.70
CA ASN A 86 -23.00 2.22 12.93
C ASN A 86 -22.69 1.11 11.91
N SER A 87 -23.40 -0.02 11.98
CA SER A 87 -23.17 -1.17 11.10
C SER A 87 -23.66 -0.98 9.67
N SER A 88 -24.51 0.03 9.43
CA SER A 88 -25.06 0.40 8.12
C SER A 88 -24.14 1.33 7.33
N VAL A 89 -23.01 1.77 7.89
CA VAL A 89 -22.05 2.65 7.24
C VAL A 89 -20.68 1.99 7.19
N VAL A 90 -20.03 2.06 6.02
CA VAL A 90 -18.64 1.65 5.81
C VAL A 90 -17.85 2.90 5.47
N VAL A 91 -16.98 3.34 6.38
CA VAL A 91 -16.04 4.43 6.15
C VAL A 91 -14.66 3.82 5.93
N SER A 92 -14.03 4.13 4.81
CA SER A 92 -12.74 3.55 4.44
C SER A 92 -11.89 4.56 3.68
N THR A 93 -10.58 4.34 3.68
CA THR A 93 -9.75 4.95 2.62
C THR A 93 -9.99 4.22 1.30
N ILE A 94 -9.70 4.88 0.18
CA ILE A 94 -9.74 4.22 -1.14
C ILE A 94 -8.86 2.96 -1.19
N HIS A 95 -7.72 2.98 -0.48
CA HIS A 95 -6.80 1.84 -0.40
C HIS A 95 -7.43 0.66 0.35
N GLU A 96 -8.02 0.91 1.51
CA GLU A 96 -8.70 -0.12 2.30
C GLU A 96 -9.89 -0.72 1.54
N PHE A 97 -10.69 0.13 0.88
CA PHE A 97 -11.83 -0.29 0.09
C PHE A 97 -11.40 -1.24 -1.04
N LEU A 98 -10.44 -0.82 -1.85
CA LEU A 98 -9.94 -1.63 -2.96
C LEU A 98 -9.23 -2.89 -2.49
N TRP A 99 -8.51 -2.83 -1.37
CA TRP A 99 -7.86 -4.01 -0.78
C TRP A 99 -8.88 -5.09 -0.38
N GLY A 100 -10.09 -4.72 0.04
CA GLY A 100 -11.18 -5.65 0.30
C GLY A 100 -11.48 -6.57 -0.88
N PHE A 101 -11.36 -6.08 -2.11
CA PHE A 101 -11.54 -6.89 -3.33
C PHE A 101 -10.27 -7.65 -3.72
N ILE A 102 -9.12 -6.97 -3.67
CA ILE A 102 -7.83 -7.52 -4.09
C ILE A 102 -7.44 -8.71 -3.21
N SER A 103 -7.64 -8.59 -1.90
CA SER A 103 -7.27 -9.60 -0.92
C SER A 103 -8.01 -10.93 -1.08
N ILE A 104 -9.13 -10.97 -1.81
CA ILE A 104 -9.86 -12.21 -2.10
C ILE A 104 -9.14 -13.01 -3.19
N GLN A 105 -8.43 -12.33 -4.09
CA GLN A 105 -7.75 -12.92 -5.24
C GLN A 105 -6.33 -13.43 -4.90
N GLN A 106 -6.17 -14.07 -3.72
CA GLN A 106 -4.85 -14.49 -3.22
C GLN A 106 -4.10 -15.41 -4.18
N GLU A 107 -4.80 -16.31 -4.88
CA GLU A 107 -4.19 -17.22 -5.84
C GLU A 107 -3.56 -16.46 -7.02
N LEU A 108 -4.32 -15.53 -7.61
CA LEU A 108 -3.84 -14.68 -8.69
C LEU A 108 -2.67 -13.79 -8.21
N LEU A 109 -2.80 -13.17 -7.04
CA LEU A 109 -1.72 -12.36 -6.46
C LEU A 109 -0.44 -13.17 -6.24
N THR A 110 -0.57 -14.40 -5.73
CA THR A 110 0.56 -15.29 -5.49
C THR A 110 1.24 -15.66 -6.81
N ARG A 111 0.46 -15.97 -7.85
CA ARG A 111 0.96 -16.28 -9.18
C ARG A 111 1.71 -15.10 -9.80
N GLU A 112 1.11 -13.90 -9.78
CA GLU A 112 1.76 -12.70 -10.32
C GLU A 112 3.02 -12.33 -9.53
N HIS A 113 3.00 -12.51 -8.19
CA HIS A 113 4.18 -12.30 -7.36
C HIS A 113 5.29 -13.31 -7.69
N LYS A 114 4.97 -14.59 -7.89
CA LYS A 114 5.91 -15.62 -8.34
C LYS A 114 6.55 -15.24 -9.68
N ASN A 115 5.75 -14.83 -10.66
CA ASN A 115 6.25 -14.40 -11.97
C ASN A 115 7.23 -13.22 -11.83
N LYS A 116 6.87 -12.20 -11.04
CA LYS A 116 7.74 -11.04 -10.81
C LYS A 116 9.03 -11.42 -10.08
N ILE A 117 8.99 -12.35 -9.12
CA ILE A 117 10.19 -12.88 -8.47
C ILE A 117 11.10 -13.55 -9.51
N ILE A 118 10.55 -14.37 -10.40
CA ILE A 118 11.30 -15.05 -11.47
C ILE A 118 11.95 -14.03 -12.42
N ASP A 119 11.21 -13.02 -12.87
CA ASP A 119 11.73 -11.97 -13.74
C ASP A 119 12.88 -11.19 -13.06
N GLU A 120 12.70 -10.81 -11.79
CA GLU A 120 13.73 -10.12 -11.01
C GLU A 120 14.95 -11.00 -10.76
N LEU A 121 14.77 -12.31 -10.53
CA LEU A 121 15.87 -13.26 -10.40
C LEU A 121 16.71 -13.31 -11.67
N HIS A 122 16.08 -13.33 -12.84
CA HIS A 122 16.79 -13.30 -14.12
C HIS A 122 17.62 -12.00 -14.29
N LEU A 123 17.03 -10.84 -13.95
CA LEU A 123 17.74 -9.55 -13.99
C LEU A 123 18.90 -9.47 -13.00
N ILE A 124 18.74 -10.03 -11.80
CA ILE A 124 19.80 -10.07 -10.78
C ILE A 124 20.92 -11.02 -11.21
N GLN A 125 20.57 -12.17 -11.79
CA GLN A 125 21.54 -13.13 -12.30
C GLN A 125 22.41 -12.48 -13.38
N GLN A 126 21.81 -11.79 -14.35
CA GLN A 126 22.56 -11.01 -15.35
C GLN A 126 23.52 -10.00 -14.71
N LYS A 127 23.07 -9.22 -13.72
CA LYS A 127 23.93 -8.27 -12.99
C LYS A 127 25.08 -8.93 -12.24
N ILE A 128 24.90 -10.17 -11.78
CA ILE A 128 25.95 -10.95 -11.14
C ILE A 128 26.95 -11.43 -12.20
N ASP A 129 26.46 -11.93 -13.34
CA ASP A 129 27.29 -12.45 -14.44
C ASP A 129 28.12 -11.34 -15.09
N ASP A 130 27.54 -10.15 -15.28
CA ASP A 130 28.20 -8.96 -15.83
C ASP A 130 29.20 -8.31 -14.85
N SER A 131 29.23 -8.75 -13.59
CA SER A 131 30.14 -8.20 -12.59
C SER A 131 31.60 -8.51 -12.97
N PRO A 132 32.52 -7.54 -12.93
CA PRO A 132 33.95 -7.81 -13.16
C PRO A 132 34.57 -8.82 -12.17
N LEU A 133 33.87 -9.14 -11.09
CA LEU A 133 34.29 -10.10 -10.07
C LEU A 133 33.73 -11.52 -10.33
N SER A 134 32.86 -11.69 -11.34
CA SER A 134 32.16 -12.95 -11.64
C SER A 134 33.07 -14.04 -12.19
N SER A 135 34.08 -13.68 -12.99
CA SER A 135 35.01 -14.63 -13.62
C SER A 135 35.89 -15.40 -12.61
N SER A 136 36.02 -14.89 -11.39
CA SER A 136 36.76 -15.49 -10.26
C SER A 136 35.85 -16.03 -9.15
N LEU A 137 34.55 -16.07 -9.40
CA LEU A 137 33.54 -16.38 -8.39
C LEU A 137 33.14 -17.85 -8.48
N ASP A 138 33.44 -18.64 -7.45
CA ASP A 138 32.60 -19.80 -7.17
C ASP A 138 31.28 -19.27 -6.62
N GLN A 139 30.25 -19.23 -7.48
CA GLN A 139 28.96 -18.63 -7.12
C GLN A 139 28.32 -19.37 -5.93
N SER A 140 28.54 -20.68 -5.79
CA SER A 140 27.96 -21.49 -4.73
C SER A 140 28.62 -21.22 -3.38
N GLU A 141 29.94 -21.14 -3.36
CA GLU A 141 30.72 -20.84 -2.17
C GLU A 141 30.56 -19.37 -1.76
N PHE A 142 30.57 -18.45 -2.73
CA PHE A 142 30.36 -17.02 -2.48
C PHE A 142 28.96 -16.78 -1.91
N GLN A 143 27.92 -17.37 -2.50
CA GLN A 143 26.55 -17.25 -2.01
C GLN A 143 26.42 -17.78 -0.57
N LYS A 144 27.04 -18.92 -0.25
CA LYS A 144 27.04 -19.48 1.11
C LYS A 144 27.68 -18.51 2.12
N ASN A 145 28.81 -17.89 1.77
CA ASN A 145 29.50 -16.94 2.63
C ASN A 145 28.73 -15.61 2.78
N ILE A 146 28.00 -15.17 1.75
CA ILE A 146 27.19 -13.94 1.80
C ILE A 146 25.87 -14.14 2.55
N CYS A 147 25.26 -15.32 2.47
CA CYS A 147 23.96 -15.59 3.09
C CYS A 147 24.09 -16.00 4.57
N ASP A 148 25.28 -15.82 5.15
CA ASP A 148 25.56 -15.88 6.58
C ASP A 148 25.08 -14.61 7.30
N GLU A 149 24.30 -14.77 8.38
CA GLU A 149 23.73 -13.64 9.11
C GLU A 149 24.79 -12.77 9.81
N GLY A 150 25.87 -13.39 10.29
CA GLY A 150 26.98 -12.69 10.95
C GLY A 150 27.69 -11.74 9.99
N PHE A 151 27.97 -12.22 8.78
CA PHE A 151 28.56 -11.44 7.69
C PHE A 151 27.66 -10.25 7.32
N LEU A 152 26.38 -10.49 7.04
CA LEU A 152 25.45 -9.43 6.62
C LEU A 152 25.33 -8.34 7.69
N LYS A 153 25.31 -8.72 8.97
CA LYS A 153 25.30 -7.75 10.07
C LYS A 153 26.54 -6.86 10.06
N ILE A 154 27.72 -7.42 9.81
CA ILE A 154 28.97 -6.65 9.73
C ILE A 154 28.97 -5.78 8.47
N PHE A 155 28.56 -6.32 7.33
CA PHE A 155 28.52 -5.62 6.05
C PHE A 155 27.61 -4.39 6.11
N TYR A 156 26.36 -4.51 6.59
CA TYR A 156 25.42 -3.39 6.63
C TYR A 156 25.73 -2.36 7.73
N ASN A 157 26.41 -2.76 8.82
CA ASN A 157 26.80 -1.85 9.89
C ASN A 157 28.17 -1.18 9.65
N THR A 158 28.87 -1.55 8.58
CA THR A 158 30.17 -0.97 8.24
C THR A 158 30.01 0.08 7.14
N PRO A 159 30.36 1.36 7.41
CA PRO A 159 30.38 2.39 6.39
C PRO A 159 31.32 2.02 5.24
N SER A 160 30.92 2.28 4.00
CA SER A 160 31.74 2.02 2.80
C SER A 160 32.93 2.98 2.64
N SER A 161 32.98 4.04 3.44
CA SER A 161 34.05 5.02 3.49
C SER A 161 34.47 5.26 4.95
N PRO A 162 35.79 5.35 5.26
CA PRO A 162 36.92 5.16 4.35
C PRO A 162 37.04 3.71 3.84
N ALA A 163 37.47 3.54 2.58
CA ALA A 163 37.56 2.22 1.96
C ALA A 163 38.52 1.27 2.68
N LYS A 164 39.56 1.80 3.33
CA LYS A 164 40.53 1.02 4.12
C LYS A 164 39.84 0.33 5.29
N ASP A 165 39.11 1.09 6.10
CA ASP A 165 38.40 0.61 7.29
C ASP A 165 37.34 -0.43 6.93
N PHE A 166 36.64 -0.22 5.80
CA PHE A 166 35.70 -1.21 5.28
C PHE A 166 36.40 -2.53 4.96
N LYS A 167 37.51 -2.49 4.21
CA LYS A 167 38.26 -3.71 3.82
C LYS A 167 38.80 -4.44 5.05
N GLU A 168 39.39 -3.72 6.01
CA GLU A 168 39.91 -4.31 7.25
C GLU A 168 38.82 -5.04 8.03
N LYS A 169 37.63 -4.45 8.18
CA LYS A 169 36.50 -5.10 8.86
C LYS A 169 36.01 -6.33 8.13
N ILE A 170 35.87 -6.28 6.80
CA ILE A 170 35.42 -7.44 6.02
C ILE A 170 36.45 -8.58 6.06
N ILE A 171 37.74 -8.27 5.92
CA ILE A 171 38.83 -9.27 6.01
C ILE A 171 38.93 -9.85 7.42
N SER A 172 38.72 -9.03 8.46
CA SER A 172 38.71 -9.50 9.85
C SER A 172 37.60 -10.51 10.13
N TYR A 173 36.48 -10.40 9.42
CA TYR A 173 35.40 -11.38 9.49
C TYR A 173 35.79 -12.68 8.78
N SER A 174 36.25 -12.57 7.53
CA SER A 174 36.70 -13.72 6.76
C SER A 174 37.73 -13.31 5.70
N LYS A 175 38.89 -13.96 5.74
CA LYS A 175 39.95 -13.81 4.74
C LYS A 175 39.50 -14.22 3.33
N TYR A 176 38.41 -15.01 3.22
CA TYR A 176 37.81 -15.39 1.94
C TYR A 176 37.50 -14.19 1.03
N PHE A 177 37.08 -13.06 1.62
CA PHE A 177 36.66 -11.90 0.83
C PHE A 177 37.82 -11.05 0.30
N GLU A 178 39.05 -11.27 0.76
CA GLU A 178 40.22 -10.46 0.42
C GLU A 178 40.41 -10.32 -1.09
N GLN A 179 40.24 -11.41 -1.83
CA GLN A 179 40.36 -11.46 -3.30
C GLN A 179 39.30 -10.63 -4.05
N TYR A 180 38.17 -10.30 -3.41
CA TYR A 180 37.06 -9.55 -4.04
C TYR A 180 37.04 -8.06 -3.68
N LEU A 181 37.95 -7.60 -2.82
CA LEU A 181 37.97 -6.25 -2.25
C LEU A 181 38.82 -5.25 -3.05
N SER A 182 39.10 -5.51 -4.33
CA SER A 182 39.80 -4.57 -5.21
C SER A 182 39.06 -3.22 -5.30
N SER A 183 37.74 -3.26 -5.39
CA SER A 183 36.84 -2.10 -5.31
C SER A 183 35.72 -2.35 -4.31
N VAL A 184 35.64 -1.49 -3.27
CA VAL A 184 34.58 -1.57 -2.24
C VAL A 184 33.21 -1.39 -2.84
N GLU A 185 33.07 -0.51 -3.84
CA GLU A 185 31.81 -0.26 -4.54
C GLU A 185 31.34 -1.49 -5.31
N LYS A 186 32.21 -2.08 -6.14
CA LYS A 186 31.88 -3.28 -6.93
C LYS A 186 31.57 -4.48 -6.03
N PHE A 187 32.37 -4.68 -4.99
CA PHE A 187 32.11 -5.70 -3.97
C PHE A 187 30.74 -5.49 -3.32
N SER A 188 30.46 -4.28 -2.84
CA SER A 188 29.20 -3.97 -2.15
C SER A 188 27.98 -4.17 -3.05
N SER A 189 28.09 -3.79 -4.33
CA SER A 189 27.05 -4.03 -5.33
C SER A 189 26.79 -5.53 -5.52
N LEU A 190 27.86 -6.32 -5.68
CA LEU A 190 27.77 -7.77 -5.83
C LEU A 190 27.14 -8.44 -4.60
N VAL A 191 27.59 -8.08 -3.39
CA VAL A 191 27.01 -8.59 -2.13
C VAL A 191 25.52 -8.29 -2.05
N LYS A 192 25.09 -7.07 -2.38
CA LYS A 192 23.68 -6.68 -2.38
C LYS A 192 22.86 -7.51 -3.39
N ASN A 193 23.39 -7.74 -4.59
CA ASN A 193 22.73 -8.53 -5.62
C ASN A 193 22.60 -10.01 -5.20
N VAL A 194 23.68 -10.63 -4.72
CA VAL A 194 23.68 -12.03 -4.24
C VAL A 194 22.74 -12.21 -3.04
N ASN A 195 22.76 -11.29 -2.08
CA ASN A 195 21.83 -11.32 -0.95
C ASN A 195 20.36 -11.16 -1.41
N LYS A 196 20.08 -10.27 -2.38
CA LYS A 196 18.73 -10.11 -2.96
C LYS A 196 18.30 -11.41 -3.66
N LYS A 197 19.20 -12.06 -4.41
CA LYS A 197 18.97 -13.38 -5.04
C LYS A 197 18.61 -14.45 -4.00
N CYS A 198 19.42 -14.62 -2.95
CA CYS A 198 19.13 -15.56 -1.84
C CYS A 198 17.73 -15.36 -1.27
N LYS A 199 17.34 -14.11 -0.98
CA LYS A 199 16.01 -13.79 -0.43
C LYS A 199 14.87 -14.18 -1.37
N PHE A 200 15.03 -13.93 -2.67
CA PHE A 200 14.04 -14.32 -3.68
C PHE A 200 13.94 -15.83 -3.87
N GLU A 201 15.05 -16.57 -3.86
CA GLU A 201 15.05 -18.03 -3.93
C GLU A 201 14.35 -18.66 -2.71
N ILE A 202 14.60 -18.13 -1.51
CA ILE A 202 13.90 -18.55 -0.28
C ILE A 202 12.40 -18.27 -0.41
N THR A 203 12.03 -17.06 -0.83
CA THR A 203 10.62 -16.67 -1.00
C THR A 203 9.91 -17.57 -2.01
N LEU A 204 10.57 -17.93 -3.11
CA LEU A 204 10.01 -18.81 -4.13
C LEU A 204 9.76 -20.22 -3.59
N LYS A 205 10.72 -20.79 -2.85
CA LYS A 205 10.55 -22.09 -2.17
C LYS A 205 9.40 -22.05 -1.17
N GLU A 206 9.31 -20.99 -0.37
CA GLU A 206 8.20 -20.84 0.58
C GLU A 206 6.84 -20.77 -0.10
N ILE A 207 6.73 -20.12 -1.27
CA ILE A 207 5.49 -20.07 -2.06
C ILE A 207 5.12 -21.46 -2.60
N GLU A 208 6.10 -22.27 -2.99
CA GLU A 208 5.91 -23.62 -3.52
C GLU A 208 5.57 -24.64 -2.43
N GLU A 209 6.19 -24.53 -1.24
CA GLU A 209 5.96 -25.41 -0.10
C GLU A 209 4.64 -25.11 0.61
N LYS A 210 4.28 -23.83 0.75
CA LYS A 210 3.03 -23.40 1.40
C LYS A 210 1.90 -23.43 0.37
N ASN A 211 1.35 -24.62 0.09
CA ASN A 211 0.09 -24.82 -0.66
C ASN A 211 -1.01 -23.84 -0.20
N HIS A 212 -1.08 -22.67 -0.84
CA HIS A 212 -2.09 -21.61 -0.71
C HIS A 212 -2.64 -21.28 0.68
N LYS A 213 -1.93 -21.54 1.78
CA LYS A 213 -2.37 -21.13 3.12
C LYS A 213 -1.83 -19.75 3.45
N ARG A 214 -2.71 -18.76 3.22
CA ARG A 214 -2.63 -17.36 3.68
C ARG A 214 -1.19 -16.85 3.79
N LEU A 215 -0.61 -16.51 2.64
CA LEU A 215 0.42 -15.48 2.65
C LEU A 215 -0.25 -14.24 3.23
N PHE A 216 0.08 -13.90 4.47
CA PHE A 216 -0.17 -12.56 4.97
C PHE A 216 0.73 -11.67 4.12
N ILE A 217 0.17 -11.20 3.02
CA ILE A 217 0.78 -10.18 2.19
C ILE A 217 0.81 -8.92 3.06
N THR A 218 1.83 -8.84 3.90
CA THR A 218 2.16 -7.66 4.69
C THR A 218 2.56 -6.57 3.73
N GLN A 219 1.67 -5.57 3.61
CA GLN A 219 1.89 -4.25 3.02
C GLN A 219 2.76 -4.27 1.75
N PHE A 220 2.15 -4.55 0.60
CA PHE A 220 2.76 -4.12 -0.66
C PHE A 220 2.70 -2.59 -0.76
N LYS A 221 3.81 -1.95 -0.42
CA LYS A 221 4.26 -0.74 -1.12
C LYS A 221 4.90 -1.22 -2.42
N THR A 222 4.20 -1.19 -3.56
CA THR A 222 4.78 -1.11 -4.93
C THR A 222 3.71 -1.20 -6.03
N GLU A 223 4.05 -0.69 -7.21
CA GLU A 223 3.30 -0.58 -8.48
C GLU A 223 2.44 -1.79 -8.91
N ILE A 224 2.67 -2.98 -8.35
CA ILE A 224 1.86 -4.18 -8.60
C ILE A 224 0.42 -3.93 -8.13
N SER A 225 0.25 -3.28 -6.98
CA SER A 225 -1.07 -2.88 -6.48
C SER A 225 -1.75 -1.90 -7.43
N LEU A 226 -1.02 -0.97 -8.05
CA LEU A 226 -1.57 -0.02 -9.01
C LEU A 226 -2.02 -0.69 -10.32
N LYS A 227 -1.29 -1.69 -10.82
CA LYS A 227 -1.64 -2.43 -12.05
C LYS A 227 -2.83 -3.37 -11.84
N VAL A 228 -2.91 -4.03 -10.68
CA VAL A 228 -4.08 -4.82 -10.28
C VAL A 228 -5.26 -3.89 -9.95
N MET A 229 -5.01 -2.73 -9.32
CA MET A 229 -6.03 -1.70 -9.08
C MET A 229 -6.56 -1.10 -10.37
N SER A 230 -5.74 -0.85 -11.39
CA SER A 230 -6.21 -0.32 -12.67
C SER A 230 -7.12 -1.34 -13.37
N LEU A 231 -6.73 -2.62 -13.37
CA LEU A 231 -7.56 -3.70 -13.92
C LEU A 231 -8.86 -3.94 -13.13
N ALA A 232 -8.83 -3.75 -11.81
CA ALA A 232 -10.00 -3.87 -10.93
C ALA A 232 -10.92 -2.64 -11.02
N MET A 233 -10.37 -1.42 -11.10
CA MET A 233 -11.11 -0.17 -11.28
C MET A 233 -11.82 -0.14 -12.63
N ILE A 234 -11.17 -0.60 -13.71
CA ILE A 234 -11.80 -0.70 -15.04
C ILE A 234 -13.06 -1.57 -15.00
N ARG A 235 -13.09 -2.67 -14.23
CA ARG A 235 -14.30 -3.49 -14.05
C ARG A 235 -15.31 -2.90 -13.07
N TYR A 236 -14.88 -2.06 -12.13
CA TYR A 236 -15.75 -1.49 -11.10
C TYR A 236 -16.55 -0.28 -11.60
N TYR A 237 -15.98 0.49 -12.54
CA TYR A 237 -16.69 1.61 -13.19
C TYR A 237 -17.96 1.17 -13.94
N ASP A 238 -18.05 -0.10 -14.35
CA ASP A 238 -19.24 -0.67 -14.98
C ASP A 238 -20.36 -1.06 -13.99
N ILE A 239 -20.08 -1.11 -12.67
CA ILE A 239 -20.97 -1.72 -11.67
C ILE A 239 -21.61 -0.69 -10.71
N VAL A 240 -21.01 0.48 -10.50
CA VAL A 240 -21.53 1.46 -9.52
C VAL A 240 -22.39 2.53 -10.17
N LYS A 241 -23.70 2.34 -10.13
CA LYS A 241 -24.64 3.46 -10.18
C LYS A 241 -24.75 4.07 -8.78
N ILE A 242 -24.18 5.27 -8.65
CA ILE A 242 -24.17 6.21 -7.51
C ILE A 242 -23.03 6.00 -6.52
N SER A 243 -22.07 6.93 -6.62
CA SER A 243 -20.94 7.09 -5.71
C SER A 243 -21.04 8.48 -5.10
N LEU A 244 -21.16 8.59 -3.78
CA LEU A 244 -21.00 9.86 -3.08
C LEU A 244 -19.50 10.20 -3.07
N LEU A 245 -19.02 10.94 -4.07
CA LEU A 245 -17.62 11.35 -4.16
C LEU A 245 -17.45 12.74 -3.53
N VAL A 246 -17.27 12.80 -2.21
CA VAL A 246 -16.92 14.07 -1.54
C VAL A 246 -15.41 14.29 -1.62
N ARG A 247 -14.99 15.23 -2.47
CA ARG A 247 -13.59 15.61 -2.64
C ARG A 247 -13.19 16.55 -1.51
N ILE A 248 -12.64 15.99 -0.43
CA ILE A 248 -12.07 16.77 0.67
C ILE A 248 -10.63 17.11 0.28
N TYR A 249 -10.37 18.36 -0.12
CA TYR A 249 -9.03 18.95 -0.20
C TYR A 249 -8.53 19.34 1.19
#